data_AF-A0A2E5PSB0-F1
#
_entry.id   AF-A0A2E5PSB0-F1
#
_cell.length_a   1.000
_cell.length_b   1.000
_cell.length_c   1.000
_cell.angle_alpha   90.00
_cell.angle_beta   90.00
_cell.angle_gamma   90.00
#
_symmetry.space_group_name_H-M   'P 1'
#
loop_
_entity.id
_entity.type
_entity.pdbx_description
1 polymer ?
#
loop_
_entity_poly.entity_id
_entity_poly.type
_entity_poly.pdbx_seq_one_letter_code
_entity_poly.pdbx_strand_id
1 'polypeptide(L)'
;MSHSRDRYACQINDEGYCIFTGSPHQTGLKPGTEQIINANGEFLFWSHEALASDASGNVLEARGKPTSDGDELMKSSQENLTDDEKVFHRVMAIMYPIRNALMYDIAELTQIQWDTLLEELTKRKIKETTFTEGDTPRDNYYGRQGIFELAKDPDGQDIHHEVMRFLEESSLYLLCHTTSEDFNEMLKETHPEGHDPCCGAGIEEKIGF
;
A
#
# COMPACT_ATOMS: atom_id res chain seq x y z
N MET A 1 -7.93 19.38 25.13
CA MET A 1 -7.63 19.25 23.69
C MET A 1 -7.71 17.78 23.37
N SER A 2 -8.71 17.37 22.59
CA SER A 2 -8.91 15.96 22.24
C SER A 2 -7.75 15.52 21.35
N HIS A 3 -6.86 14.66 21.85
CA HIS A 3 -6.04 13.85 20.96
C HIS A 3 -7.02 13.09 20.07
N SER A 4 -7.03 13.38 18.77
CA SER A 4 -7.63 12.48 17.80
C SER A 4 -7.07 11.10 18.12
N ARG A 5 -7.91 10.11 18.41
CA ARG A 5 -7.46 8.71 18.41
C ARG A 5 -6.73 8.53 17.10
N ASP A 6 -5.50 8.02 17.16
CA ASP A 6 -4.80 7.63 15.96
C ASP A 6 -5.67 6.59 15.26
N ARG A 7 -6.18 6.93 14.07
CA ARG A 7 -7.09 6.05 13.32
C ARG A 7 -6.38 4.81 12.81
N TYR A 8 -5.05 4.80 12.90
CA TYR A 8 -4.20 3.69 12.49
C TYR A 8 -3.48 3.03 13.66
N ALA A 9 -3.82 3.34 14.91
CA ALA A 9 -3.34 2.54 16.04
C ALA A 9 -3.82 1.09 15.88
N CYS A 10 -3.00 0.13 16.32
CA CYS A 10 -3.39 -1.26 16.42
C CYS A 10 -3.60 -1.70 17.87
N GLN A 11 -4.28 -2.83 18.03
CA GLN A 11 -4.51 -3.49 19.30
C GLN A 11 -4.09 -4.94 19.19
N ILE A 12 -3.31 -5.40 20.17
CA ILE A 12 -2.94 -6.82 20.28
C ILE A 12 -4.21 -7.62 20.60
N ASN A 13 -4.58 -8.55 19.71
CA ASN A 13 -5.70 -9.47 19.93
C ASN A 13 -5.29 -10.64 20.85
N ASP A 14 -6.25 -11.48 21.22
CA ASP A 14 -6.01 -12.63 22.11
C ASP A 14 -5.02 -13.67 21.54
N GLU A 15 -4.77 -13.63 20.22
CA GLU A 15 -3.81 -14.50 19.51
C GLU A 15 -2.42 -13.86 19.40
N GLY A 16 -2.24 -12.62 19.87
CA GLY A 16 -0.96 -11.90 19.87
C GLY A 16 -0.70 -11.03 18.65
N TYR A 17 -1.63 -10.91 17.70
CA TYR A 17 -1.48 -10.08 16.51
C TYR A 17 -1.89 -8.63 16.75
N CYS A 18 -1.13 -7.68 16.18
CA CYS A 18 -1.45 -6.25 16.17
C CYS A 18 -2.49 -5.95 15.07
N ILE A 19 -3.77 -5.93 15.45
CA ILE A 19 -4.89 -5.68 14.52
C ILE A 19 -5.29 -4.20 14.54
N PHE A 20 -5.37 -3.60 13.36
CA PHE A 20 -5.59 -2.16 13.23
C PHE A 20 -7.05 -1.77 13.47
N THR A 21 -7.25 -0.56 13.99
CA THR A 21 -8.58 -0.04 14.35
C THR A 21 -9.36 0.59 13.20
N GLY A 22 -8.71 0.77 12.04
CA GLY A 22 -9.33 1.23 10.81
C GLY A 22 -10.27 0.19 10.18
N SER A 23 -10.71 0.45 8.95
CA SER A 23 -11.52 -0.50 8.19
C SER A 23 -10.73 -1.11 7.03
N PRO A 24 -10.88 -2.42 6.76
CA PRO A 24 -10.32 -3.03 5.56
C PRO A 24 -11.00 -2.47 4.31
N HIS A 25 -10.24 -2.37 3.23
CA HIS A 25 -10.79 -2.10 1.90
C HIS A 25 -11.72 -3.26 1.51
N GLN A 26 -12.90 -2.94 1.00
CA GLN A 26 -13.90 -3.91 0.57
C GLN A 26 -13.60 -4.48 -0.81
N THR A 27 -12.75 -3.79 -1.57
CA THR A 27 -12.37 -4.14 -2.94
C THR A 27 -10.85 -4.11 -3.13
N GLY A 28 -10.34 -4.96 -4.02
CA GLY A 28 -8.92 -5.01 -4.32
C GLY A 28 -8.61 -5.87 -5.55
N LEU A 29 -7.41 -5.70 -6.10
CA LEU A 29 -6.93 -6.56 -7.18
C LEU A 29 -6.69 -7.97 -6.64
N LYS A 30 -7.26 -8.97 -7.32
CA LYS A 30 -6.91 -10.36 -7.08
C LYS A 30 -5.48 -10.61 -7.57
N PRO A 31 -4.55 -11.03 -6.68
CA PRO A 31 -3.14 -11.20 -7.04
C PRO A 31 -2.93 -12.11 -8.26
N GLY A 32 -1.96 -11.75 -9.11
CA GLY A 32 -1.63 -12.48 -10.34
C GLY A 32 -2.71 -12.40 -11.44
N THR A 33 -3.69 -11.52 -11.32
CA THR A 33 -4.78 -11.36 -12.31
C THR A 33 -5.10 -9.89 -12.56
N GLU A 34 -6.04 -9.63 -13.48
CA GLU A 34 -6.61 -8.30 -13.75
C GLU A 34 -8.03 -8.15 -13.15
N GLN A 35 -8.41 -9.01 -12.21
CA GLN A 35 -9.75 -9.03 -11.62
C GLN A 35 -9.79 -8.19 -10.36
N ILE A 36 -10.73 -7.23 -10.29
CA ILE A 36 -11.12 -6.62 -9.03
C ILE A 36 -12.16 -7.51 -8.37
N ILE A 37 -11.90 -7.87 -7.12
CA ILE A 37 -12.74 -8.72 -6.30
C ILE A 37 -13.21 -7.98 -5.06
N ASN A 38 -14.31 -8.46 -4.45
CA ASN A 38 -14.68 -8.06 -3.09
C ASN A 38 -13.95 -8.88 -2.03
N ALA A 39 -14.17 -8.55 -0.75
CA ALA A 39 -13.63 -9.28 0.40
C ALA A 39 -13.98 -10.78 0.44
N ASN A 40 -15.07 -11.21 -0.21
CA ASN A 40 -15.45 -12.63 -0.30
C ASN A 40 -14.77 -13.36 -1.47
N GLY A 41 -13.93 -12.67 -2.26
CA GLY A 41 -13.28 -13.22 -3.44
C GLY A 41 -14.16 -13.26 -4.70
N GLU A 42 -15.32 -12.60 -4.68
CA GLU A 42 -16.22 -12.54 -5.83
C GLU A 42 -15.73 -11.51 -6.85
N PHE A 43 -15.72 -11.88 -8.13
CA PHE A 43 -15.39 -10.98 -9.22
C PHE A 43 -16.41 -9.84 -9.34
N LEU A 44 -15.91 -8.60 -9.47
CA LEU A 44 -16.73 -7.41 -9.66
C LEU A 44 -16.56 -6.81 -11.06
N PHE A 45 -15.32 -6.48 -11.45
CA PHE A 45 -14.96 -5.84 -12.71
C PHE A 45 -13.47 -6.00 -13.00
N TRP A 46 -13.01 -5.54 -14.16
CA TRP A 46 -11.60 -5.62 -14.54
C TRP A 46 -10.80 -4.40 -14.07
N SER A 47 -9.50 -4.57 -13.86
CA SER A 47 -8.56 -3.52 -13.43
C SER A 47 -8.57 -2.28 -14.33
N HIS A 48 -8.75 -2.44 -15.64
CA HIS A 48 -8.84 -1.33 -16.61
C HIS A 48 -10.16 -0.54 -16.51
N GLU A 49 -11.09 -0.98 -15.66
CA GLU A 49 -12.34 -0.30 -15.33
C GLU A 49 -12.30 0.24 -13.88
N ALA A 50 -11.17 0.12 -13.17
CA ALA A 50 -11.08 0.44 -11.74
C ALA A 50 -10.62 1.88 -11.52
N LEU A 51 -11.39 2.68 -10.77
CA LEU A 51 -10.94 3.95 -10.22
C LEU A 51 -10.94 3.86 -8.70
N ALA A 52 -9.88 4.35 -8.08
CA ALA A 52 -9.85 4.55 -6.64
C ALA A 52 -10.72 5.76 -6.27
N SER A 53 -11.53 5.63 -5.21
CA SER A 53 -12.43 6.67 -4.71
C SER A 53 -12.32 6.81 -3.20
N ASP A 54 -12.56 8.00 -2.67
CA ASP A 54 -12.68 8.22 -1.23
C ASP A 54 -13.97 7.62 -0.63
N ALA A 55 -14.11 7.69 0.68
CA ALA A 55 -15.29 7.22 1.41
C ALA A 55 -16.61 7.93 1.03
N SER A 56 -16.54 9.07 0.32
CA SER A 56 -17.71 9.78 -0.20
C SER A 56 -18.04 9.40 -1.65
N GLY A 57 -17.25 8.50 -2.25
CA GLY A 57 -17.39 8.06 -3.65
C GLY A 57 -16.79 9.03 -4.67
N ASN A 58 -15.99 10.00 -4.25
CA ASN A 58 -15.28 10.87 -5.19
C ASN A 58 -14.01 10.16 -5.67
N VAL A 59 -13.73 10.24 -6.97
CA VAL A 59 -12.48 9.71 -7.54
C VAL A 59 -11.28 10.37 -6.86
N LEU A 60 -10.32 9.57 -6.44
CA LEU A 60 -9.08 10.05 -5.86
C LEU A 60 -8.24 10.73 -6.94
N GLU A 61 -7.88 11.99 -6.69
CA GLU A 61 -6.85 12.67 -7.46
C GLU A 61 -5.48 12.05 -7.18
N ALA A 62 -4.70 11.83 -8.23
CA ALA A 62 -3.33 11.35 -8.14
C ALA A 62 -2.45 12.34 -7.37
N ARG A 63 -1.76 11.86 -6.33
CA ARG A 63 -0.85 12.65 -5.48
C ARG A 63 0.05 11.73 -4.66
N GLY A 64 1.15 12.26 -4.15
CA GLY A 64 2.10 11.57 -3.26
C GLY A 64 1.56 11.28 -1.85
N LYS A 65 0.24 11.08 -1.71
CA LYS A 65 -0.40 10.78 -0.43
C LYS A 65 -0.71 9.28 -0.34
N PRO A 66 -0.43 8.64 0.80
CA PRO A 66 -0.81 7.24 1.03
C PRO A 66 -2.30 6.97 0.92
N THR A 67 -2.62 5.70 0.68
CA THR A 67 -3.98 5.16 0.79
C THR A 67 -4.56 5.44 2.17
N SER A 68 -5.79 5.90 2.23
CA SER A 68 -6.50 6.26 3.47
C SER A 68 -7.61 5.27 3.80
N ASP A 69 -7.98 5.20 5.08
CA ASP A 69 -9.18 4.49 5.51
C ASP A 69 -10.42 4.94 4.74
N GLY A 70 -11.16 3.97 4.21
CA GLY A 70 -12.41 4.18 3.47
C GLY A 70 -12.21 4.50 1.99
N ASP A 71 -10.97 4.53 1.49
CA ASP A 71 -10.76 4.51 0.05
C ASP A 71 -11.21 3.16 -0.53
N GLU A 72 -11.78 3.13 -1.73
CA GLU A 72 -12.30 1.91 -2.38
C GLU A 72 -12.07 1.94 -3.88
N LEU A 73 -12.24 0.80 -4.56
CA LEU A 73 -12.30 0.74 -6.02
C LEU A 73 -13.74 0.75 -6.50
N MET A 74 -14.02 1.64 -7.44
CA MET A 74 -15.29 1.70 -8.16
C MET A 74 -15.12 1.40 -9.64
N LYS A 75 -16.17 0.84 -10.24
CA LYS A 75 -16.23 0.63 -11.69
C LYS A 75 -16.51 1.95 -12.40
N SER A 76 -15.63 2.35 -13.31
CA SER A 76 -15.82 3.54 -14.16
C SER A 76 -14.98 3.47 -15.45
N SER A 77 -15.29 4.32 -16.42
CA SER A 77 -14.45 4.51 -17.60
C SER A 77 -13.17 5.28 -17.26
N GLN A 78 -12.05 4.83 -17.82
CA GLN A 78 -10.75 5.51 -17.73
C GLN A 78 -10.38 6.29 -19.01
N GLU A 79 -11.30 6.46 -19.95
CA GLU A 79 -11.02 7.05 -21.27
C GLU A 79 -10.44 8.47 -21.22
N ASN A 80 -10.82 9.25 -20.20
CA ASN A 80 -10.38 10.64 -20.03
C ASN A 80 -9.13 10.77 -19.15
N LEU A 81 -8.58 9.66 -18.67
CA LEU A 81 -7.38 9.66 -17.85
C LEU A 81 -6.13 9.59 -18.71
N THR A 82 -5.10 10.30 -18.28
CA THR A 82 -3.72 10.12 -18.74
C THR A 82 -3.21 8.73 -18.37
N ASP A 83 -2.14 8.28 -19.01
CA ASP A 83 -1.58 6.96 -18.71
C ASP A 83 -1.01 6.89 -17.28
N ASP A 84 -0.45 7.98 -16.75
CA ASP A 84 0.01 8.04 -15.36
C ASP A 84 -1.15 7.98 -14.35
N GLU A 85 -2.30 8.60 -14.63
CA GLU A 85 -3.49 8.50 -13.78
C GLU A 85 -4.08 7.08 -13.78
N LYS A 86 -4.07 6.39 -14.92
CA LYS A 86 -4.46 4.97 -14.99
C LYS A 86 -3.52 4.10 -14.14
N VAL A 87 -2.22 4.35 -14.25
CA VAL A 87 -1.19 3.70 -13.43
C VAL A 87 -1.43 3.97 -11.95
N PHE A 88 -1.75 5.20 -11.56
CA PHE A 88 -2.07 5.55 -10.18
C PHE A 88 -3.21 4.68 -9.62
N HIS A 89 -4.33 4.57 -10.33
CA HIS A 89 -5.43 3.72 -9.88
C HIS A 89 -5.09 2.23 -9.86
N ARG A 90 -4.26 1.76 -10.80
CA ARG A 90 -3.74 0.39 -10.77
C ARG A 90 -2.87 0.14 -9.54
N VAL A 91 -2.01 1.09 -9.16
CA VAL A 91 -1.21 0.99 -7.93
C VAL A 91 -2.11 0.92 -6.69
N MET A 92 -3.16 1.75 -6.61
CA MET A 92 -4.12 1.64 -5.50
C MET A 92 -4.75 0.25 -5.44
N ALA A 93 -5.16 -0.29 -6.59
CA ALA A 93 -5.75 -1.63 -6.66
C ALA A 93 -4.81 -2.75 -6.20
N ILE A 94 -3.50 -2.61 -6.44
CA ILE A 94 -2.46 -3.53 -5.97
C ILE A 94 -2.22 -3.36 -4.46
N MET A 95 -2.18 -2.12 -3.97
CA MET A 95 -1.79 -1.82 -2.59
C MET A 95 -2.89 -2.09 -1.57
N TYR A 96 -4.18 -1.97 -1.91
CA TYR A 96 -5.29 -2.27 -1.00
C TYR A 96 -5.26 -3.69 -0.42
N PRO A 97 -5.11 -4.77 -1.22
CA PRO A 97 -5.02 -6.11 -0.65
C PRO A 97 -3.73 -6.34 0.15
N ILE A 98 -2.60 -5.71 -0.21
CA ILE A 98 -1.36 -5.78 0.59
C ILE A 98 -1.58 -5.14 1.96
N ARG A 99 -2.24 -3.97 1.99
CA ARG A 99 -2.61 -3.27 3.22
C ARG A 99 -3.52 -4.14 4.08
N ASN A 100 -4.58 -4.69 3.51
CA ASN A 100 -5.51 -5.54 4.26
C ASN A 100 -4.80 -6.76 4.86
N ALA A 101 -3.91 -7.38 4.08
CA ALA A 101 -3.14 -8.55 4.50
C ALA A 101 -2.28 -8.28 5.74
N LEU A 102 -1.62 -7.13 5.81
CA LEU A 102 -0.81 -6.75 6.99
C LEU A 102 -1.66 -6.28 8.17
N MET A 103 -2.73 -5.54 7.92
CA MET A 103 -3.46 -4.83 8.97
C MET A 103 -4.58 -5.66 9.63
N TYR A 104 -5.14 -6.62 8.90
CA TYR A 104 -6.36 -7.32 9.33
C TYR A 104 -6.27 -8.84 9.15
N ASP A 105 -5.66 -9.32 8.07
CA ASP A 105 -5.70 -10.76 7.71
C ASP A 105 -4.42 -11.53 8.14
N ILE A 106 -3.55 -10.89 8.92
CA ILE A 106 -2.20 -11.40 9.20
C ILE A 106 -2.20 -12.78 9.87
N ALA A 107 -3.21 -13.11 10.68
CA ALA A 107 -3.30 -14.40 11.37
C ALA A 107 -3.30 -15.58 10.38
N GLU A 108 -4.17 -15.53 9.38
CA GLU A 108 -4.39 -16.59 8.39
C GLU A 108 -3.47 -16.48 7.17
N LEU A 109 -2.79 -15.35 7.00
CA LEU A 109 -1.93 -15.10 5.84
C LEU A 109 -0.73 -16.05 5.80
N THR A 110 -0.65 -16.87 4.75
CA THR A 110 0.51 -17.76 4.52
C THR A 110 1.62 -17.05 3.75
N GLN A 111 2.85 -17.56 3.83
CA GLN A 111 3.98 -17.05 3.04
C GLN A 111 3.67 -17.06 1.52
N ILE A 112 3.02 -18.12 1.01
CA ILE A 112 2.68 -18.20 -0.41
C ILE A 112 1.69 -17.09 -0.82
N GLN A 113 0.67 -16.84 0.01
CA GLN A 113 -0.27 -15.76 -0.26
C GLN A 113 0.41 -14.39 -0.18
N TRP A 114 1.30 -14.20 0.78
CA TRP A 114 2.11 -12.98 0.92
C TRP A 114 2.99 -12.75 -0.31
N ASP A 115 3.76 -13.76 -0.74
CA ASP A 115 4.62 -13.66 -1.92
C ASP A 115 3.81 -13.34 -3.19
N THR A 116 2.61 -13.93 -3.31
CA THR A 116 1.71 -13.67 -4.46
C THR A 116 1.19 -12.22 -4.44
N LEU A 117 0.84 -11.68 -3.27
CA LEU A 117 0.43 -10.28 -3.13
C LEU A 117 1.54 -9.31 -3.55
N LEU A 118 2.80 -9.68 -3.32
CA LEU A 118 3.96 -8.83 -3.54
C LEU A 118 4.64 -9.00 -4.90
N GLU A 119 4.04 -9.71 -5.86
CA GLU A 119 4.64 -9.94 -7.18
C GLU A 119 5.06 -8.64 -7.87
N GLU A 120 4.21 -7.61 -7.86
CA GLU A 120 4.50 -6.32 -8.50
C GLU A 120 5.62 -5.54 -7.79
N LEU A 121 5.73 -5.67 -6.47
CA LEU A 121 6.86 -5.08 -5.72
C LEU A 121 8.16 -5.86 -5.99
N THR A 122 8.06 -7.18 -6.09
CA THR A 122 9.19 -8.10 -6.32
C THR A 122 9.81 -7.89 -7.69
N LYS A 123 9.00 -7.80 -8.75
CA LYS A 123 9.47 -7.51 -10.12
C LYS A 123 10.33 -6.25 -10.19
N ARG A 124 10.05 -5.28 -9.32
CA ARG A 124 10.69 -3.95 -9.29
C ARG A 124 11.70 -3.79 -8.17
N LYS A 125 12.00 -4.85 -7.42
CA LYS A 125 12.95 -4.79 -6.28
C LYS A 125 12.57 -3.75 -5.22
N ILE A 126 11.27 -3.49 -5.05
CA ILE A 126 10.77 -2.52 -4.07
C ILE A 126 10.82 -3.14 -2.68
N LYS A 127 11.54 -2.50 -1.74
CA LYS A 127 11.61 -2.88 -0.32
C LYS A 127 12.21 -4.29 -0.09
N GLU A 128 13.36 -4.61 -0.70
CA GLU A 128 13.95 -5.96 -0.59
C GLU A 128 14.61 -6.26 0.76
N THR A 129 15.16 -5.22 1.40
CA THR A 129 15.98 -5.37 2.60
C THR A 129 15.28 -4.85 3.85
N THR A 130 15.69 -5.39 4.99
CA THR A 130 15.32 -4.92 6.33
C THR A 130 16.59 -4.49 7.05
N PHE A 131 16.52 -3.40 7.79
CA PHE A 131 17.59 -2.94 8.67
C PHE A 131 16.97 -2.39 9.95
N THR A 132 17.34 -2.96 11.10
CA THR A 132 16.74 -2.63 12.41
C THR A 132 17.80 -2.37 13.49
N GLU A 133 19.06 -2.15 13.08
CA GLU A 133 20.19 -1.90 13.97
C GLU A 133 20.55 -0.41 14.08
N GLY A 134 19.66 0.48 13.63
CA GLY A 134 19.86 1.92 13.67
C GLY A 134 19.70 2.50 15.09
N ASP A 135 20.41 3.61 15.34
CA ASP A 135 20.41 4.29 16.63
C ASP A 135 19.06 4.95 16.97
N THR A 136 18.28 5.32 15.94
CA THR A 136 16.95 5.91 16.09
C THR A 136 15.89 5.14 15.31
N PRO A 137 14.60 5.21 15.70
CA PRO A 137 13.52 4.54 14.96
C PRO A 137 13.46 4.91 13.46
N ARG A 138 13.89 6.12 13.10
CA ARG A 138 13.90 6.58 11.70
C ARG A 138 14.94 5.84 10.86
N ASP A 139 16.05 5.44 11.47
CA ASP A 139 17.14 4.73 10.81
C ASP A 139 16.77 3.28 10.49
N ASN A 140 15.76 2.75 11.19
CA ASN A 140 15.24 1.41 10.97
C ASN A 140 14.21 1.41 9.84
N TYR A 141 14.21 0.35 9.03
CA TYR A 141 13.19 0.13 8.01
C TYR A 141 13.00 -1.37 7.77
N TYR A 142 11.77 -1.73 7.44
CA TYR A 142 11.41 -3.10 7.09
C TYR A 142 11.27 -3.26 5.57
N GLY A 143 11.80 -4.36 5.07
CA GLY A 143 11.54 -4.86 3.72
C GLY A 143 10.35 -5.81 3.71
N ARG A 144 10.03 -6.35 2.54
CA ARG A 144 8.89 -7.24 2.28
C ARG A 144 8.82 -8.43 3.24
N GLN A 145 9.94 -9.09 3.48
CA GLN A 145 9.98 -10.24 4.40
C GLN A 145 9.98 -9.80 5.87
N GLY A 146 10.77 -8.77 6.22
CA GLY A 146 10.86 -8.33 7.60
C GLY A 146 9.55 -7.75 8.14
N ILE A 147 8.77 -7.03 7.32
CA ILE A 147 7.47 -6.51 7.77
C ILE A 147 6.46 -7.63 8.00
N PHE A 148 6.52 -8.69 7.19
CA PHE A 148 5.66 -9.85 7.37
C PHE A 148 6.01 -10.63 8.63
N GLU A 149 7.30 -10.82 8.90
CA GLU A 149 7.79 -11.44 10.15
C GLU A 149 7.40 -10.61 11.37
N LEU A 150 7.59 -9.28 11.31
CA LEU A 150 7.17 -8.36 12.38
C LEU A 150 5.66 -8.44 12.62
N ALA A 151 4.84 -8.46 11.57
CA ALA A 151 3.40 -8.52 11.71
C ALA A 151 2.90 -9.90 12.21
N LYS A 152 3.63 -10.97 11.89
CA LYS A 152 3.36 -12.33 12.38
C LYS A 152 3.71 -12.53 13.85
N ASP A 153 4.70 -11.81 14.36
CA ASP A 153 5.09 -11.84 15.76
C ASP A 153 5.50 -10.43 16.24
N PRO A 154 4.51 -9.59 16.62
CA PRO A 154 4.79 -8.23 17.06
C PRO A 154 5.37 -8.16 18.49
N ASP A 155 5.55 -9.29 19.18
CA ASP A 155 6.00 -9.35 20.59
C ASP A 155 5.22 -8.43 21.54
N GLY A 156 3.89 -8.34 21.31
CA GLY A 156 2.99 -7.47 22.07
C GLY A 156 3.18 -5.96 21.84
N GLN A 157 3.95 -5.57 20.82
CA GLN A 157 4.21 -4.16 20.48
C GLN A 157 3.20 -3.60 19.48
N ASP A 158 2.93 -2.31 19.62
CA ASP A 158 2.20 -1.57 18.59
C ASP A 158 3.16 -1.27 17.41
N ILE A 159 2.97 -1.97 16.31
CA ILE A 159 3.81 -1.90 15.09
C ILE A 159 3.20 -1.00 14.00
N HIS A 160 2.26 -0.13 14.36
CA HIS A 160 1.54 0.66 13.35
C HIS A 160 2.45 1.56 12.53
N HIS A 161 3.47 2.17 13.15
CA HIS A 161 4.40 3.04 12.43
C HIS A 161 5.19 2.26 11.38
N GLU A 162 5.66 1.07 11.71
CA GLU A 162 6.44 0.20 10.83
C GLU A 162 5.61 -0.27 9.63
N VAL A 163 4.37 -0.72 9.88
CA VAL A 163 3.44 -1.17 8.82
C VAL A 163 3.02 -0.01 7.93
N MET A 164 2.62 1.12 8.51
CA MET A 164 2.18 2.29 7.73
C MET A 164 3.31 2.86 6.88
N ARG A 165 4.53 2.94 7.43
CA ARG A 165 5.72 3.35 6.67
C ARG A 165 6.02 2.39 5.52
N PHE A 166 5.99 1.08 5.75
CA PHE A 166 6.20 0.09 4.69
C PHE A 166 5.18 0.24 3.56
N LEU A 167 3.90 0.42 3.88
CA LEU A 167 2.83 0.57 2.90
C LEU A 167 2.95 1.88 2.11
N GLU A 168 3.21 2.99 2.80
CA GLU A 168 3.45 4.29 2.18
C GLU A 168 4.64 4.23 1.21
N GLU A 169 5.81 3.81 1.69
CA GLU A 169 7.02 3.74 0.85
C GLU A 169 6.82 2.76 -0.31
N SER A 170 6.20 1.60 -0.10
CA SER A 170 5.93 0.62 -1.17
C SER A 170 5.04 1.20 -2.26
N SER A 171 3.97 1.91 -1.88
CA SER A 171 3.04 2.51 -2.83
C SER A 171 3.70 3.64 -3.64
N LEU A 172 4.45 4.52 -2.98
CA LEU A 172 5.19 5.59 -3.64
C LEU A 172 6.28 5.06 -4.56
N TYR A 173 7.08 4.07 -4.12
CA TYR A 173 8.14 3.51 -4.95
C TYR A 173 7.56 2.79 -6.17
N LEU A 174 6.41 2.13 -6.02
CA LEU A 174 5.72 1.50 -7.15
C LEU A 174 5.23 2.55 -8.16
N LEU A 175 4.66 3.66 -7.71
CA LEU A 175 4.32 4.78 -8.59
C LEU A 175 5.58 5.29 -9.30
N CYS A 176 6.64 5.61 -8.56
CA CYS A 176 7.89 6.11 -9.12
C CYS A 176 8.48 5.20 -10.20
N HIS A 177 8.34 3.87 -10.11
CA HIS A 177 8.77 2.94 -11.14
C HIS A 177 7.89 2.94 -12.40
N THR A 178 6.59 3.19 -12.24
CA THR A 178 5.58 2.89 -13.25
C THR A 178 4.99 4.12 -13.92
N THR A 179 5.32 5.32 -13.44
CA THR A 179 4.89 6.62 -14.00
C THR A 179 6.03 7.40 -14.63
N SER A 180 5.67 8.44 -15.38
CA SER A 180 6.61 9.39 -16.01
C SER A 180 7.44 10.21 -15.00
N GLU A 181 8.48 10.89 -15.46
CA GLU A 181 9.25 11.82 -14.61
C GLU A 181 8.43 13.04 -14.19
N ASP A 182 7.57 13.55 -15.07
CA ASP A 182 6.70 14.69 -14.77
C ASP A 182 5.73 14.33 -13.63
N PHE A 183 5.21 13.09 -13.64
CA PHE A 183 4.40 12.58 -12.55
C PHE A 183 5.21 12.40 -11.26
N ASN A 184 6.47 11.97 -11.35
CA ASN A 184 7.35 11.85 -10.18
C ASN A 184 7.61 13.20 -9.50
N GLU A 185 7.78 14.28 -10.27
CA GLU A 185 7.91 15.63 -9.69
C GLU A 185 6.60 16.04 -8.99
N MET A 186 5.43 15.73 -9.57
CA MET A 186 4.14 15.94 -8.90
C MET A 186 4.04 15.16 -7.58
N LEU A 187 4.48 13.90 -7.54
CA LEU A 187 4.49 13.10 -6.31
C LEU A 187 5.34 13.74 -5.22
N LYS A 188 6.52 14.26 -5.57
CA LYS A 188 7.40 15.01 -4.67
C LYS A 188 6.79 16.31 -4.19
N GLU A 189 6.20 17.12 -5.07
CA GLU A 189 5.55 18.38 -4.72
C GLU A 189 4.35 18.20 -3.78
N THR A 190 3.70 17.03 -3.87
CA THR A 190 2.50 16.70 -3.10
C THR A 190 2.76 15.73 -1.94
N HIS A 191 4.01 15.31 -1.72
CA HIS A 191 4.38 14.39 -0.63
C HIS A 191 4.31 15.11 0.73
N PRO A 192 3.52 14.63 1.70
CA PRO A 192 3.31 15.33 2.97
C PRO A 192 4.57 15.59 3.79
N GLU A 193 5.59 14.74 3.67
CA GLU A 193 6.85 14.92 4.43
C GLU A 193 7.83 15.89 3.76
N GLY A 194 7.50 16.37 2.55
CA GLY A 194 8.30 17.36 1.83
C GLY A 194 9.66 16.85 1.35
N HIS A 195 9.82 15.54 1.20
CA HIS A 195 11.00 14.93 0.60
C HIS A 195 10.66 14.32 -0.77
N ASP A 196 11.69 13.96 -1.53
CA ASP A 196 11.52 13.30 -2.82
C ASP A 196 11.44 11.78 -2.64
N PRO A 197 10.24 11.17 -2.75
CA PRO A 197 10.08 9.74 -2.53
C PRO A 197 10.75 8.91 -3.63
N CYS A 198 10.86 9.43 -4.86
CA CYS A 198 11.43 8.71 -5.99
C CYS A 198 12.96 8.69 -5.95
N CYS A 199 13.60 9.74 -5.44
CA CYS A 199 15.03 9.73 -5.12
C CYS A 199 15.33 8.71 -4.00
N GLY A 200 14.50 8.68 -2.95
CA GLY A 200 14.64 7.72 -1.84
C GLY A 200 14.45 6.26 -2.27
N ALA A 201 13.68 6.01 -3.33
CA ALA A 201 13.46 4.68 -3.89
C ALA A 201 14.72 4.05 -4.51
N GLY A 202 15.76 4.84 -4.83
CA GLY A 202 17.00 4.32 -5.42
C GLY A 202 16.81 3.65 -6.79
N ILE A 203 15.84 4.14 -7.58
CA ILE A 203 15.47 3.53 -8.86
C ILE A 203 16.54 3.81 -9.91
N GLU A 204 17.28 2.77 -10.30
CA GLU A 204 18.24 2.85 -11.42
C GLU A 204 17.55 2.71 -12.78
N GLU A 205 16.51 1.87 -12.84
CA GLU A 205 15.74 1.58 -14.06
C GLU A 205 14.24 1.49 -13.74
N LYS A 206 13.43 2.25 -14.48
CA LYS A 206 11.96 2.18 -14.40
C LYS A 206 11.44 0.94 -15.13
N ILE A 207 10.54 0.22 -14.48
CA ILE A 207 9.90 -0.98 -15.04
C ILE A 207 8.40 -0.73 -14.99
N GLY A 208 7.80 -0.49 -16.16
CA GLY A 208 6.36 -0.30 -16.33
C GLY A 208 5.55 -1.57 -16.04
N PHE A 209 4.23 -1.51 -16.24
CA PHE A 209 3.35 -2.68 -16.13
C PHE A 209 3.25 -3.48 -17.43
#